data_AF-A0A7Y1VT24-F1
#
_entry.id   AF-A0A7Y1VT24-F1
#
_cell.length_a   1.000
_cell.length_b   1.000
_cell.length_c   1.000
_cell.angle_alpha   90.00
_cell.angle_beta   90.00
_cell.angle_gamma   90.00
#
_symmetry.space_group_name_H-M   'P 1'
#
loop_
_entity.id
_entity.type
_entity.pdbx_description
1 polymer ?
#
loop_
_entity_poly.entity_id
_entity_poly.type
_entity_poly.pdbx_seq_one_letter_code
_entity_poly.pdbx_strand_id
1 'polypeptide(L)'
;MATSISITESNRQYRIAFALAIFTIVYNVVEGLISTYLGFEDESLALFGFGIDSFIEVISGLGIAHMILRIKGNPNSARNQFERTALRITGFAFYALVIGLVVTSLYNIWIG
;
A
#
# COMPACT_ATOMS: atom_id res chain seq x y z
N MET A 1 -19.47 10.88 -32.19
CA MET A 1 -18.46 9.79 -32.34
C MET A 1 -17.20 10.03 -31.50
N ALA A 2 -16.63 11.24 -31.44
CA ALA A 2 -15.47 11.54 -30.58
C ALA A 2 -15.75 11.42 -29.06
N THR A 3 -16.92 11.89 -28.60
CA THR A 3 -17.31 11.86 -27.18
C THR A 3 -17.51 10.44 -26.63
N SER A 4 -18.01 9.49 -27.44
CA SER A 4 -18.21 8.10 -27.04
C SER A 4 -16.90 7.33 -26.89
N ILE A 5 -15.88 7.67 -27.70
CA ILE A 5 -14.53 7.10 -27.59
C ILE A 5 -13.86 7.56 -26.29
N SER A 6 -13.95 8.86 -25.96
CA SER A 6 -13.38 9.43 -24.73
C SER A 6 -13.96 8.81 -23.44
N ILE A 7 -15.29 8.59 -23.40
CA ILE A 7 -15.97 7.96 -22.26
C ILE A 7 -15.59 6.47 -22.12
N THR A 8 -15.43 5.77 -23.23
CA THR A 8 -15.06 4.33 -23.23
C THR A 8 -13.62 4.12 -22.76
N GLU A 9 -12.68 4.97 -23.22
CA GLU A 9 -11.28 4.94 -22.77
C GLU A 9 -11.15 5.25 -21.27
N SER A 10 -11.87 6.26 -20.78
CA SER A 10 -11.88 6.60 -19.34
C SER A 10 -12.37 5.42 -18.49
N ASN A 11 -13.44 4.74 -18.92
CA ASN A 11 -13.95 3.56 -18.23
C ASN A 11 -12.96 2.38 -18.24
N ARG A 12 -12.22 2.19 -19.34
CA ARG A 12 -11.17 1.17 -19.42
C ARG A 12 -10.03 1.48 -18.44
N GLN A 13 -9.59 2.73 -18.38
CA GLN A 13 -8.54 3.17 -17.47
C GLN A 13 -8.91 2.95 -16.00
N TYR A 14 -10.13 3.30 -15.58
CA TYR A 14 -10.59 3.04 -14.21
C TYR A 14 -10.64 1.55 -13.87
N ARG A 15 -11.04 0.69 -14.82
CA ARG A 15 -11.03 -0.77 -14.62
C ARG A 15 -9.62 -1.31 -14.45
N ILE A 16 -8.68 -0.85 -15.27
CA ILE A 16 -7.27 -1.27 -15.18
C ILE A 16 -6.68 -0.77 -13.87
N ALA A 17 -6.86 0.51 -13.53
CA ALA A 17 -6.36 1.07 -12.27
C ALA A 17 -6.92 0.32 -11.05
N PHE A 18 -8.21 -0.02 -11.06
CA PHE A 18 -8.81 -0.80 -9.98
C PHE A 18 -8.25 -2.22 -9.92
N ALA A 19 -8.11 -2.89 -11.06
CA ALA A 19 -7.52 -4.22 -11.12
C ALA A 19 -6.07 -4.24 -10.60
N LEU A 20 -5.27 -3.23 -10.95
CA LEU A 20 -3.91 -3.06 -10.44
C LEU A 20 -3.92 -2.83 -8.92
N ALA A 21 -4.81 -1.99 -8.39
CA ALA A 21 -4.92 -1.78 -6.95
C ALA A 21 -5.26 -3.08 -6.20
N ILE A 22 -6.20 -3.88 -6.73
CA ILE A 22 -6.55 -5.19 -6.14
C ILE A 22 -5.37 -6.16 -6.24
N PHE A 23 -4.69 -6.20 -7.38
CA PHE A 23 -3.49 -7.03 -7.55
C PHE A 23 -2.41 -6.68 -6.52
N THR A 24 -2.09 -5.38 -6.36
CA THR A 24 -1.13 -4.89 -5.38
C THR A 24 -1.54 -5.27 -3.95
N ILE A 25 -2.81 -5.12 -3.59
CA ILE A 25 -3.30 -5.53 -2.26
C ILE A 25 -3.07 -7.02 -2.03
N VAL A 26 -3.50 -7.87 -2.96
CA VAL A 26 -3.41 -9.33 -2.80
C VAL A 26 -1.95 -9.78 -2.75
N TYR A 27 -1.12 -9.26 -3.67
CA TYR A 27 0.31 -9.55 -3.71
C TYR A 27 0.98 -9.17 -2.39
N ASN A 28 0.76 -7.96 -1.88
CA ASN A 28 1.36 -7.48 -0.64
C ASN A 28 0.84 -8.19 0.62
N VAL A 29 -0.41 -8.64 0.64
CA VAL A 29 -0.90 -9.50 1.73
C VAL A 29 -0.14 -10.81 1.76
N VAL A 30 0.02 -11.47 0.61
CA VAL A 30 0.74 -12.75 0.52
C VAL A 30 2.21 -12.56 0.85
N GLU A 31 2.85 -11.54 0.27
CA GLU A 31 4.25 -11.21 0.53
C GLU A 31 4.48 -10.88 2.00
N GLY A 32 3.64 -10.02 2.60
CA GLY A 32 3.73 -9.65 4.01
C GLY A 32 3.63 -10.86 4.94
N LEU A 33 2.67 -11.75 4.70
CA LEU A 33 2.52 -12.97 5.51
C LEU A 33 3.74 -13.89 5.39
N ILE A 34 4.22 -14.13 4.17
CA ILE A 34 5.36 -15.03 3.93
C ILE A 34 6.65 -14.45 4.51
N SER A 35 6.93 -13.17 4.23
CA SER A 35 8.18 -12.51 4.66
C SER A 35 8.22 -12.23 6.16
N THR A 36 7.09 -11.87 6.80
CA THR A 36 7.04 -11.77 8.27
C THR A 36 7.25 -13.14 8.92
N TYR A 37 6.65 -14.20 8.38
CA TYR A 37 6.83 -15.57 8.90
C TYR A 37 8.29 -16.03 8.78
N LEU A 38 8.86 -15.98 7.57
CA LEU A 38 10.25 -16.37 7.33
C LEU A 38 11.24 -15.46 8.05
N GLY A 39 10.97 -14.16 8.11
CA GLY A 39 11.83 -13.20 8.82
C GLY A 39 11.87 -13.46 10.33
N PHE A 40 10.78 -13.97 10.91
CA PHE A 40 10.77 -14.42 12.29
C PHE A 40 11.49 -15.77 12.48
N GLU A 41 11.26 -16.73 11.59
CA GLU A 41 11.88 -18.06 11.64
C GLU A 41 13.41 -18.02 11.46
N ASP A 42 13.89 -17.19 10.52
CA ASP A 42 15.32 -17.03 10.21
C ASP A 42 16.01 -15.93 11.05
N GLU A 43 15.33 -15.35 12.04
CA GLU A 43 15.80 -14.22 12.86
C GLU A 43 16.29 -13.02 12.02
N SER A 44 15.73 -12.85 10.81
CA SER A 44 16.13 -11.84 9.83
C SER A 44 15.30 -10.58 9.96
N LEU A 45 15.88 -9.57 10.60
CA LEU A 45 15.26 -8.24 10.71
C LEU A 45 14.96 -7.59 9.35
N ALA A 46 15.80 -7.84 8.34
CA ALA A 46 15.59 -7.29 7.01
C ALA A 46 14.34 -7.88 6.34
N LEU A 47 14.20 -9.22 6.39
CA LEU A 47 13.05 -9.91 5.80
C LEU A 47 11.77 -9.63 6.59
N PHE A 48 11.87 -9.57 7.92
CA PHE A 48 10.75 -9.18 8.77
C PHE A 48 10.30 -7.73 8.47
N GLY A 49 11.24 -6.80 8.36
CA GLY A 49 10.98 -5.40 8.01
C GLY A 49 10.32 -5.24 6.63
N PHE A 50 10.75 -6.04 5.65
CA PHE A 50 10.12 -6.10 4.34
C PHE A 50 8.64 -6.53 4.44
N GLY A 51 8.33 -7.53 5.27
CA GLY A 51 6.94 -7.94 5.48
C GLY A 51 6.05 -6.90 6.15
N ILE A 52 6.60 -6.16 7.11
CA ILE A 52 5.90 -5.01 7.70
C ILE A 52 5.64 -3.93 6.65
N ASP A 53 6.59 -3.67 5.75
CA ASP A 53 6.43 -2.72 4.65
C ASP A 53 5.31 -3.14 3.68
N SER A 54 5.23 -4.42 3.32
CA SER A 54 4.13 -4.94 2.49
C SER A 54 2.75 -4.66 3.12
N PHE A 55 2.61 -4.78 4.46
CA PHE A 55 1.35 -4.41 5.12
C PHE A 55 1.03 -2.90 5.05
N ILE A 56 2.04 -2.03 5.06
CA ILE A 56 1.86 -0.59 4.83
C ILE A 56 1.34 -0.35 3.42
N GLU A 57 1.89 -1.07 2.43
CA GLU A 57 1.42 -0.99 1.06
C GLU A 57 -0.03 -1.47 0.92
N VAL A 58 -0.46 -2.50 1.64
CA VAL A 58 -1.87 -2.94 1.69
C VAL A 58 -2.80 -1.80 2.13
N ILE A 59 -2.43 -1.08 3.20
CA ILE A 59 -3.22 0.07 3.70
C ILE A 59 -3.32 1.15 2.62
N SER A 60 -2.20 1.45 1.97
CA SER A 60 -2.17 2.43 0.87
C SER A 60 -3.01 1.99 -0.33
N GLY A 61 -2.95 0.70 -0.69
CA GLY A 61 -3.67 0.09 -1.79
C GLY A 61 -5.18 0.12 -1.56
N LEU A 62 -5.64 -0.13 -0.33
CA LEU A 62 -7.03 0.05 0.07
C LEU A 62 -7.48 1.51 -0.08
N GLY A 63 -6.64 2.45 0.30
CA GLY A 63 -6.86 3.89 0.07
C GLY A 63 -7.01 4.23 -1.41
N ILE A 64 -6.14 3.70 -2.26
CA ILE A 64 -6.16 3.91 -3.72
C ILE A 64 -7.39 3.24 -4.36
N ALA A 65 -7.72 1.99 -3.99
CA ALA A 65 -8.89 1.29 -4.49
C ALA A 65 -10.18 2.06 -4.18
N HIS A 66 -10.31 2.56 -2.95
CA HIS A 66 -11.41 3.44 -2.56
C HIS A 66 -11.42 4.73 -3.39
N MET A 67 -10.27 5.40 -3.55
CA MET A 67 -10.15 6.62 -4.33
C MET A 67 -10.59 6.42 -5.79
N ILE A 68 -10.22 5.31 -6.42
CA ILE A 68 -10.62 4.97 -7.79
C ILE A 68 -12.14 4.81 -7.90
N LEU A 69 -12.76 4.08 -6.96
CA LEU A 69 -14.22 3.91 -6.93
C LEU A 69 -14.94 5.25 -6.75
N ARG A 70 -14.45 6.11 -5.86
CA ARG A 70 -15.00 7.45 -5.64
C ARG A 70 -14.92 8.30 -6.91
N ILE A 71 -13.74 8.42 -7.51
CA ILE A 71 -13.52 9.27 -8.70
C ILE A 71 -14.38 8.76 -9.87
N LYS A 72 -14.48 7.44 -10.05
CA LYS A 72 -15.33 6.84 -11.09
C LYS A 72 -16.81 7.19 -10.91
N GLY A 73 -17.31 7.19 -9.67
CA GLY A 73 -18.72 7.51 -9.37
C GLY A 73 -19.04 9.00 -9.37
N ASN A 74 -18.08 9.84 -8.95
CA ASN A 74 -18.23 11.29 -8.92
C ASN A 74 -16.86 11.99 -9.11
N PRO A 75 -16.46 12.31 -10.36
CA PRO A 75 -15.14 12.85 -10.67
C PRO A 75 -14.79 14.15 -9.96
N ASN A 76 -15.79 14.99 -9.67
CA ASN A 76 -15.62 16.29 -9.03
C ASN A 76 -15.72 16.23 -7.50
N SER A 77 -15.87 15.03 -6.93
CA SER A 77 -15.93 14.87 -5.47
C SER A 77 -14.57 15.19 -4.84
N ALA A 78 -14.61 15.83 -3.67
CA ALA A 78 -13.43 16.03 -2.85
C ALA A 78 -12.96 14.70 -2.23
N ARG A 79 -11.67 14.65 -1.85
CA ARG A 79 -11.11 13.54 -1.05
C ARG A 79 -11.90 13.39 0.24
N ASN A 80 -12.33 12.17 0.54
CA ASN A 80 -13.11 11.90 1.75
C ASN A 80 -12.20 11.67 2.98
N GLN A 81 -12.83 11.52 4.14
CA GLN A 81 -12.14 11.25 5.40
C GLN A 81 -11.35 9.94 5.34
N PHE A 82 -11.90 8.90 4.69
CA PHE A 82 -11.24 7.60 4.53
C PHE A 82 -9.89 7.74 3.80
N GLU A 83 -9.83 8.43 2.67
CA GLU A 83 -8.57 8.65 1.92
C GLU A 83 -7.53 9.41 2.74
N ARG A 84 -7.96 10.42 3.51
CA ARG A 84 -7.06 11.17 4.39
C ARG A 84 -6.54 10.30 5.53
N THR A 85 -7.40 9.49 6.11
CA THR A 85 -7.04 8.56 7.19
C THR A 85 -6.11 7.48 6.68
N ALA A 86 -6.41 6.84 5.55
CA ALA A 86 -5.52 5.85 4.91
C ALA A 86 -4.14 6.45 4.63
N LEU A 87 -4.07 7.67 4.08
CA LEU A 87 -2.81 8.37 3.83
C LEU A 87 -2.04 8.65 5.13
N ARG A 88 -2.72 9.12 6.19
CA ARG A 88 -2.08 9.38 7.49
C ARG A 88 -1.56 8.10 8.13
N ILE A 89 -2.35 7.03 8.15
CA ILE A 89 -1.95 5.74 8.70
C ILE A 89 -0.75 5.21 7.94
N THR A 90 -0.79 5.23 6.61
CA THR A 90 0.33 4.82 5.75
C THR A 90 1.59 5.60 6.10
N GLY A 91 1.50 6.94 6.19
CA GLY A 91 2.65 7.78 6.53
C GLY A 91 3.21 7.52 7.93
N PHE A 92 2.35 7.43 8.96
CA PHE A 92 2.81 7.13 10.32
C PHE A 92 3.41 5.73 10.44
N ALA A 93 2.83 4.73 9.77
CA ALA A 93 3.37 3.39 9.75
C ALA A 93 4.75 3.35 9.07
N PHE A 94 4.92 4.08 7.98
CA PHE A 94 6.22 4.18 7.29
C PHE A 94 7.29 4.84 8.17
N TYR A 95 6.95 5.94 8.85
CA TYR A 95 7.87 6.55 9.82
C TYR A 95 8.22 5.62 10.98
N ALA A 96 7.23 4.90 11.52
CA ALA A 96 7.46 3.94 12.59
C ALA A 96 8.39 2.80 12.14
N LEU A 97 8.19 2.28 10.93
CA LEU A 97 9.05 1.25 10.34
C LEU A 97 10.49 1.75 10.18
N VAL A 98 10.68 2.94 9.60
CA VAL A 98 12.02 3.54 9.43
C VAL A 98 12.71 3.72 10.79
N ILE A 99 12.02 4.26 11.79
CA ILE A 99 12.59 4.44 13.13
C ILE A 99 12.97 3.09 13.73
N GLY A 100 12.08 2.09 13.64
CA GLY A 100 12.33 0.74 14.12
C GLY A 100 13.58 0.15 13.49
N LEU A 101 13.66 0.14 12.16
CA LEU A 101 14.80 -0.41 11.42
C LEU A 101 16.11 0.32 11.72
N VAL A 102 16.10 1.66 11.81
CA VAL A 102 17.30 2.43 12.14
C VAL A 102 17.79 2.11 13.54
N VAL A 103 16.89 2.10 14.53
CA VAL A 103 17.25 1.80 15.92
C VAL A 103 17.79 0.37 16.05
N THR A 104 17.12 -0.61 15.44
CA THR A 104 17.58 -2.01 15.51
C THR A 104 18.87 -2.23 14.74
N SER A 105 19.05 -1.57 13.59
CA SER A 105 20.31 -1.69 12.82
C SER A 105 21.49 -1.12 13.59
N LEU A 106 21.32 0.05 14.24
CA LEU A 106 22.36 0.63 15.09
C LEU A 106 22.66 -0.25 16.31
N TYR A 107 21.63 -0.83 16.92
CA TYR A 107 21.79 -1.77 18.03
C TYR A 107 22.59 -3.01 17.63
N ASN A 108 22.24 -3.64 16.50
CA ASN A 108 22.96 -4.81 15.99
C ASN A 108 24.43 -4.49 15.69
N ILE A 109 24.72 -3.33 15.06
CA ILE A 109 26.10 -2.92 14.80
C ILE A 109 26.90 -2.73 16.11
N TRP A 110 26.26 -2.21 17.15
CA TRP A 110 26.94 -1.94 18.42
C TRP A 110 27.21 -3.20 19.26
N ILE A 111 26.33 -4.20 19.17
CA ILE A 111 26.40 -5.44 19.97
C ILE A 111 27.11 -6.58 19.27
N GLY A 112 27.10 -6.61 17.93
CA GLY A 112 27.67 -7.71 17.13
C GLY A 112 26.64 -8.78 16.84
#